data_AF-A0A401I5U7-F1
#
_entry.id   AF-A0A401I5U7-F1
#
_cell.length_a   1.000
_cell.length_b   1.000
_cell.length_c   1.000
_cell.angle_alpha   90.00
_cell.angle_beta   90.00
_cell.angle_gamma   90.00
#
_symmetry.space_group_name_H-M   'P 1'
#
loop_
_entity.id
_entity.type
_entity.pdbx_description
1 polymer ?
#
loop_
_entity_poly.entity_id
_entity_poly.type
_entity_poly.pdbx_seq_one_letter_code
_entity_poly.pdbx_strand_id
1 'polypeptide(L)'
;MAQRDDGYRRTAGAGARAEEMLPQPSRRPESSDTVGTRRRARAGGVVMASPYAWPYDGQLTPSRTALLVLDMQTDFCGKSGYVDRMGYDVFSTARAIEPTRRLLEVVRSIPELTVIYTREGHRPDLADLAPNKRWRSRQIGAEIGAQGPAGRILVRGESGWQIVSQLTPLPGELIVDKPGKGSFYASDLDLILRSRGITHLILTGMTTDVGVQSTMREANDRGYECLILEDCTGATDIDNHIAALRMVTMQGGVFGAVTSSDQLIRALLRLSLESARQAAGEPQLNGPVSTRYERGEWRMPRNIHIDDARPYAFASRLSQTALVVIDMQNDFCSPGGFGELLGNDIAPARAIIPIIGEALAAARAAGLMVIHTREGHRPDLSDCPPSKLARSRAQGAGIGDVGPMGRILVRGEPGHAIVPELAPLPGEPVIDKPGKGAFYETSLQELLEARGVTSLIVCGVTTHVCVHTTIREANDRGYECLLLEDASAAFDPADHEAAVRMIWQQGGIFGWTAPAAAFRSALQDR
;
A
#
# COMPACT_ATOMS: atom_id res chain seq x y z
N MET A 1 -7.17 -56.11 27.34
CA MET A 1 -6.45 -57.11 28.18
C MET A 1 -4.96 -56.96 27.89
N ALA A 2 -4.08 -57.25 28.84
CA ALA A 2 -2.75 -56.64 28.92
C ALA A 2 -1.66 -57.20 27.97
N GLN A 3 -0.69 -56.31 27.69
CA GLN A 3 0.78 -56.47 27.58
C GLN A 3 1.42 -57.83 27.23
N ARG A 4 2.48 -57.74 26.40
CA ARG A 4 3.74 -58.53 26.34
C ARG A 4 4.67 -57.83 25.34
N ASP A 5 6.00 -57.88 25.41
CA ASP A 5 6.94 -58.06 26.53
C ASP A 5 8.35 -57.64 26.07
N ASP A 6 9.29 -57.44 27.01
CA ASP A 6 10.69 -57.08 26.75
C ASP A 6 11.53 -58.22 26.14
N GLY A 7 12.76 -57.94 25.64
CA GLY A 7 13.66 -59.04 25.23
C GLY A 7 15.02 -58.75 24.59
N TYR A 8 15.86 -57.88 25.17
CA TYR A 8 17.22 -57.60 24.66
C TYR A 8 18.28 -58.60 25.18
N ARG A 9 19.04 -59.31 24.33
CA ARG A 9 20.45 -59.71 24.64
C ARG A 9 21.32 -60.18 23.47
N ARG A 10 22.60 -59.81 23.60
CA ARG A 10 23.74 -59.90 22.66
C ARG A 10 24.31 -61.31 22.46
N THR A 11 25.00 -61.49 21.33
CA THR A 11 26.29 -62.21 21.24
C THR A 11 27.31 -61.37 20.46
N ALA A 12 28.61 -61.66 20.56
CA ALA A 12 29.71 -60.85 20.03
C ALA A 12 30.71 -61.71 19.21
N GLY A 13 31.45 -61.10 18.26
CA GLY A 13 32.43 -61.80 17.43
C GLY A 13 33.36 -60.89 16.60
N ALA A 14 34.55 -60.65 17.16
CA ALA A 14 35.79 -60.05 16.61
C ALA A 14 35.97 -59.75 15.09
N GLY A 15 36.48 -58.53 14.80
CA GLY A 15 37.90 -58.34 14.43
C GLY A 15 38.31 -58.05 12.97
N ALA A 16 38.78 -56.82 12.71
CA ALA A 16 39.98 -56.48 11.90
C ALA A 16 40.26 -54.95 11.94
N ARG A 17 41.52 -54.53 11.77
CA ARG A 17 41.95 -53.11 11.71
C ARG A 17 42.25 -52.66 10.28
N ALA A 18 42.05 -51.38 9.98
CA ALA A 18 42.83 -50.61 9.01
C ALA A 18 42.77 -49.11 9.37
N GLU A 19 43.91 -48.41 9.31
CA GLU A 19 44.04 -46.96 9.51
C GLU A 19 44.25 -46.24 8.16
N GLU A 20 44.09 -44.91 8.16
CA GLU A 20 44.40 -43.96 7.06
C GLU A 20 43.52 -44.10 5.78
N MET A 21 43.15 -43.04 5.05
CA MET A 21 43.92 -41.83 4.73
C MET A 21 42.99 -40.68 4.29
N LEU A 22 43.24 -39.44 4.74
CA LEU A 22 42.51 -38.23 4.31
C LEU A 22 43.14 -37.63 3.02
N PRO A 23 42.35 -37.19 2.02
CA PRO A 23 42.91 -36.51 0.85
C PRO A 23 43.26 -35.04 1.13
N GLN A 24 44.50 -34.67 0.79
CA GLN A 24 45.05 -33.31 0.85
C GLN A 24 44.62 -32.45 -0.37
N PRO A 25 44.64 -31.10 -0.29
CA PRO A 25 44.14 -30.22 -1.35
C PRO A 25 45.14 -30.05 -2.51
N SER A 26 44.62 -30.00 -3.74
CA SER A 26 45.40 -29.76 -4.96
C SER A 26 45.79 -28.28 -5.15
N ARG A 27 46.97 -28.06 -5.74
CA ARG A 27 47.62 -26.73 -5.88
C ARG A 27 47.04 -25.89 -7.02
N ARG A 28 47.15 -24.56 -6.89
CA ARG A 28 46.92 -23.57 -7.97
C ARG A 28 47.99 -23.66 -9.07
N PRO A 29 47.66 -23.28 -10.32
CA PRO A 29 48.58 -22.62 -11.24
C PRO A 29 48.51 -21.08 -11.11
N GLU A 30 49.57 -20.38 -11.50
CA GLU A 30 49.64 -18.90 -11.60
C GLU A 30 49.80 -18.43 -13.06
N SER A 31 49.75 -17.10 -13.26
CA SER A 31 49.79 -16.32 -14.52
C SER A 31 48.47 -16.27 -15.30
N SER A 32 48.09 -15.18 -15.98
CA SER A 32 48.78 -13.90 -16.27
C SER A 32 47.79 -12.71 -16.36
N ASP A 33 48.31 -11.49 -16.53
CA ASP A 33 47.56 -10.22 -16.49
C ASP A 33 46.43 -10.06 -17.51
N THR A 34 45.31 -9.48 -17.07
CA THR A 34 44.51 -8.57 -17.91
C THR A 34 44.13 -7.31 -17.14
N VAL A 35 44.59 -6.17 -17.67
CA VAL A 35 44.23 -4.82 -17.21
C VAL A 35 42.77 -4.51 -17.51
N GLY A 36 42.11 -3.75 -16.64
CA GLY A 36 40.96 -2.93 -17.05
C GLY A 36 39.59 -3.34 -16.52
N THR A 37 39.34 -3.14 -15.22
CA THR A 37 38.31 -2.19 -14.71
C THR A 37 38.07 -2.45 -13.22
N ARG A 38 38.66 -1.62 -12.34
CA ARG A 38 38.18 -1.54 -10.96
C ARG A 38 36.80 -0.88 -10.99
N ARG A 39 35.73 -1.69 -11.08
CA ARG A 39 34.36 -1.24 -10.84
C ARG A 39 34.35 -0.61 -9.45
N ARG A 40 34.31 0.73 -9.39
CA ARG A 40 34.31 1.45 -8.11
C ARG A 40 33.15 0.92 -7.28
N ALA A 41 33.45 0.27 -6.16
CA ALA A 41 32.47 0.11 -5.10
C ALA A 41 32.11 1.53 -4.65
N ARG A 42 30.95 2.03 -5.08
CA ARG A 42 30.38 3.24 -4.50
C ARG A 42 30.01 2.92 -3.06
N ALA A 43 30.21 3.87 -2.16
CA ALA A 43 29.71 3.80 -0.80
C ALA A 43 28.17 3.67 -0.86
N GLY A 44 27.68 2.44 -0.68
CA GLY A 44 26.27 2.09 -0.68
C GLY A 44 25.96 1.43 0.65
N GLY A 45 25.23 2.14 1.50
CA GLY A 45 24.79 1.64 2.79
C GLY A 45 23.46 0.91 2.66
N VAL A 46 23.23 -0.05 3.56
CA VAL A 46 21.90 -0.61 3.84
C VAL A 46 21.48 -0.30 5.27
N VAL A 47 20.18 -0.15 5.46
CA VAL A 47 19.50 -0.04 6.74
C VAL A 47 18.98 -1.43 7.11
N MET A 48 19.30 -1.90 8.31
CA MET A 48 18.69 -3.13 8.81
C MET A 48 17.20 -2.89 9.05
N ALA A 49 16.36 -3.62 8.33
CA ALA A 49 14.91 -3.47 8.30
C ALA A 49 14.25 -4.85 8.14
N SER A 50 12.93 -4.89 8.32
CA SER A 50 12.08 -6.07 8.12
C SER A 50 11.20 -5.88 6.89
N PRO A 51 11.04 -6.88 6.00
CA PRO A 51 11.60 -8.23 6.10
C PRO A 51 12.98 -8.38 5.43
N TYR A 52 13.53 -7.32 4.83
CA TYR A 52 14.83 -7.31 4.16
C TYR A 52 15.66 -6.06 4.52
N ALA A 53 16.99 -6.15 4.38
CA ALA A 53 17.87 -5.00 4.54
C ALA A 53 17.63 -3.99 3.40
N TRP A 54 17.11 -2.82 3.75
CA TRP A 54 16.65 -1.80 2.81
C TRP A 54 17.80 -0.87 2.38
N PRO A 55 17.85 -0.39 1.13
CA PRO A 55 16.92 -0.67 0.03
C PRO A 55 17.26 -1.95 -0.75
N TYR A 56 16.31 -2.46 -1.53
CA TYR A 56 16.47 -3.70 -2.32
C TYR A 56 17.70 -3.69 -3.25
N ASP A 57 18.14 -2.53 -3.74
CA ASP A 57 19.30 -2.34 -4.63
C ASP A 57 20.63 -2.16 -3.89
N GLY A 58 20.61 -2.26 -2.55
CA GLY A 58 21.77 -2.19 -1.67
C GLY A 58 22.42 -0.80 -1.58
N GLN A 59 21.75 0.25 -2.07
CA GLN A 59 22.35 1.57 -2.28
C GLN A 59 21.48 2.71 -1.73
N LEU A 60 21.49 2.89 -0.40
CA LEU A 60 21.00 4.13 0.20
C LEU A 60 21.85 5.31 -0.30
N THR A 61 21.30 6.05 -1.26
CA THR A 61 21.97 7.15 -1.96
C THR A 61 21.25 8.46 -1.61
N PRO A 62 21.85 9.37 -0.82
CA PRO A 62 21.19 10.59 -0.36
C PRO A 62 20.50 11.39 -1.47
N SER A 63 21.20 11.67 -2.58
CA SER A 63 20.68 12.42 -3.74
C SER A 63 19.55 11.72 -4.52
N ARG A 64 19.19 10.48 -4.17
CA ARG A 64 18.03 9.75 -4.72
C ARG A 64 17.01 9.37 -3.64
N THR A 65 17.18 9.88 -2.42
CA THR A 65 16.37 9.54 -1.25
C THR A 65 15.64 10.79 -0.73
N ALA A 66 14.34 10.66 -0.45
CA ALA A 66 13.57 11.69 0.24
C ALA A 66 13.01 11.19 1.57
N LEU A 67 13.09 12.03 2.60
CA LEU A 67 12.32 11.90 3.83
C LEU A 67 10.96 12.59 3.64
N LEU A 68 9.87 11.84 3.80
CA LEU A 68 8.50 12.34 3.86
C LEU A 68 8.07 12.50 5.33
N VAL A 69 7.72 13.73 5.71
CA VAL A 69 7.14 14.07 7.02
C VAL A 69 5.64 14.34 6.83
N LEU A 70 4.84 13.30 7.04
CA LEU A 70 3.45 13.23 6.62
C LEU A 70 2.50 13.80 7.68
N ASP A 71 1.81 14.89 7.36
CA ASP A 71 0.66 15.44 8.07
C ASP A 71 0.87 15.67 9.58
N MET A 72 2.08 16.06 9.98
CA MET A 72 2.45 16.42 11.36
C MET A 72 1.86 17.78 11.77
N GLN A 73 0.54 17.92 11.66
CA GLN A 73 -0.21 19.17 11.83
C GLN A 73 -0.92 19.22 13.18
N THR A 74 -1.19 20.43 13.67
CA THR A 74 -1.92 20.65 14.93
C THR A 74 -3.31 20.01 14.92
N ASP A 75 -3.95 19.88 13.76
CA ASP A 75 -5.23 19.16 13.61
C ASP A 75 -5.12 17.65 13.90
N PHE A 76 -3.96 17.01 13.71
CA PHE A 76 -3.78 15.56 13.89
C PHE A 76 -3.08 15.17 15.20
N CYS A 77 -2.21 16.02 15.75
CA CYS A 77 -1.48 15.76 17.01
C CYS A 77 -1.50 16.90 18.03
N GLY A 78 -2.30 17.93 17.81
CA GLY A 78 -2.53 19.02 18.76
C GLY A 78 -3.85 18.89 19.51
N LYS A 79 -3.91 19.49 20.71
CA LYS A 79 -5.17 19.62 21.45
C LYS A 79 -6.13 20.58 20.76
N SER A 80 -7.42 20.28 20.86
CA SER A 80 -8.53 20.95 20.15
C SER A 80 -8.53 20.87 18.61
N GLY A 81 -7.60 20.12 18.01
CA GLY A 81 -7.57 19.82 16.57
C GLY A 81 -8.61 18.79 16.12
N TYR A 82 -8.66 18.51 14.82
CA TYR A 82 -9.51 17.48 14.21
C TYR A 82 -9.54 16.13 14.97
N VAL A 83 -8.38 15.56 15.34
CA VAL A 83 -8.30 14.25 16.03
C VAL A 83 -8.81 14.30 17.47
N ASP A 84 -8.47 15.37 18.21
CA ASP A 84 -8.96 15.58 19.58
C ASP A 84 -10.50 15.76 19.59
N ARG A 85 -11.05 16.42 18.56
CA ARG A 85 -12.51 16.60 18.37
C ARG A 85 -13.27 15.31 18.07
N MET A 86 -12.63 14.33 17.42
CA MET A 86 -13.19 12.98 17.24
C MET A 86 -13.15 12.15 18.54
N GLY A 87 -12.53 12.65 19.61
CA GLY A 87 -12.42 11.97 20.91
C GLY A 87 -11.28 10.95 21.01
N TYR A 88 -10.35 10.93 20.05
CA TYR A 88 -9.20 10.01 20.07
C TYR A 88 -8.06 10.49 20.96
N ASP A 89 -7.21 9.56 21.40
CA ASP A 89 -6.01 9.90 22.13
C ASP A 89 -4.95 10.55 21.20
N VAL A 90 -4.79 11.85 21.38
CA VAL A 90 -3.79 12.67 20.69
C VAL A 90 -2.35 12.27 21.07
N PHE A 91 -2.10 11.67 22.23
CA PHE A 91 -0.74 11.19 22.57
C PHE A 91 -0.29 10.04 21.66
N SER A 92 -1.21 9.16 21.28
CA SER A 92 -0.96 8.02 20.37
C SER A 92 -0.59 8.45 18.93
N THR A 93 -1.01 9.64 18.49
CA THR A 93 -0.50 10.25 17.24
C THR A 93 0.77 11.07 17.51
N ALA A 94 0.78 11.90 18.55
CA ALA A 94 1.90 12.80 18.90
C ALA A 94 3.21 12.08 19.25
N ARG A 95 3.19 10.78 19.60
CA ARG A 95 4.41 9.97 19.87
C ARG A 95 5.47 10.04 18.78
N ALA A 96 5.07 10.27 17.52
CA ALA A 96 5.96 10.37 16.38
C ALA A 96 6.82 11.66 16.36
N ILE A 97 6.45 12.70 17.12
CA ILE A 97 7.10 14.03 17.05
C ILE A 97 8.58 13.95 17.42
N GLU A 98 8.92 13.44 18.61
CA GLU A 98 10.30 13.47 19.10
C GLU A 98 11.25 12.56 18.29
N PRO A 99 10.90 11.31 17.94
CA PRO A 99 11.70 10.49 17.03
C PRO A 99 11.91 11.15 15.66
N THR A 100 10.88 11.77 15.08
CA THR A 100 10.99 12.49 13.79
C THR A 100 11.90 13.72 13.93
N ARG A 101 11.83 14.44 15.06
CA ARG A 101 12.70 15.59 15.35
C ARG A 101 14.18 15.19 15.40
N ARG A 102 14.52 14.12 16.13
CA ARG A 102 15.89 13.55 16.17
C ARG A 102 16.37 13.10 14.79
N LEU A 103 15.49 12.50 13.99
CA LEU A 103 15.82 12.09 12.62
C LEU A 103 16.11 13.29 11.72
N LEU A 104 15.29 14.34 11.79
CA LEU A 104 15.47 15.56 11.00
C LEU A 104 16.81 16.26 11.27
N GLU A 105 17.30 16.27 12.52
CA GLU A 105 18.64 16.78 12.84
C GLU A 105 19.75 16.08 12.04
N VAL A 106 19.68 14.75 11.93
CA VAL A 106 20.65 13.94 11.18
C VAL A 106 20.45 14.11 9.67
N VAL A 107 19.20 14.07 9.19
CA VAL A 107 18.89 14.19 7.76
C VAL A 107 19.29 15.57 7.21
N ARG A 108 19.03 16.65 7.95
CA ARG A 108 19.44 18.01 7.58
C ARG A 108 20.97 18.21 7.58
N SER A 109 21.75 17.30 8.19
CA SER A 109 23.21 17.30 8.08
C SER A 109 23.73 16.68 6.77
N ILE A 110 22.85 16.15 5.92
CA ILE A 110 23.17 15.49 4.64
C ILE A 110 22.50 16.28 3.50
N PRO A 111 23.19 17.27 2.90
CA PRO A 111 22.55 18.26 2.00
C PRO A 111 21.87 17.68 0.75
N GLU A 112 22.29 16.50 0.30
CA GLU A 112 21.70 15.80 -0.85
C GLU A 112 20.36 15.12 -0.54
N LEU A 113 20.05 14.83 0.73
CA LEU A 113 18.84 14.10 1.11
C LEU A 113 17.65 15.07 1.14
N THR A 114 16.67 14.84 0.27
CA THR A 114 15.53 15.75 0.13
C THR A 114 14.56 15.58 1.31
N VAL A 115 14.13 16.69 1.93
CA VAL A 115 13.04 16.68 2.92
C VAL A 115 11.77 17.26 2.29
N ILE A 116 10.67 16.51 2.39
CA ILE A 116 9.34 16.90 1.91
C ILE A 116 8.34 16.71 3.05
N TYR A 117 7.56 17.74 3.33
CA TYR A 117 6.43 17.71 4.24
C TYR A 117 5.13 17.54 3.46
N THR A 118 4.12 16.93 4.08
CA THR A 118 2.75 17.02 3.57
C THR A 118 1.83 17.69 4.59
N ARG A 119 0.76 18.29 4.07
CA ARG A 119 -0.36 18.76 4.87
C ARG A 119 -1.67 18.32 4.24
N GLU A 120 -2.46 17.50 4.92
CA GLU A 120 -3.84 17.27 4.53
C GLU A 120 -4.63 18.57 4.79
N GLY A 121 -5.34 19.06 3.78
CA GLY A 121 -6.26 20.18 3.95
C GLY A 121 -6.83 20.72 2.65
N HIS A 122 -7.91 21.47 2.78
CA HIS A 122 -8.76 21.92 1.69
C HIS A 122 -8.64 23.41 1.42
N ARG A 123 -8.88 23.82 0.17
CA ARG A 123 -8.95 25.23 -0.20
C ARG A 123 -9.98 25.97 0.65
N PRO A 124 -9.82 27.28 0.91
CA PRO A 124 -10.78 28.05 1.73
C PRO A 124 -12.24 28.01 1.23
N ASP A 125 -12.44 27.86 -0.08
CA ASP A 125 -13.74 27.69 -0.76
C ASP A 125 -14.31 26.26 -0.67
N LEU A 126 -13.52 25.30 -0.18
CA LEU A 126 -13.81 23.86 -0.13
C LEU A 126 -14.04 23.22 -1.51
N ALA A 127 -13.58 23.82 -2.61
CA ALA A 127 -13.78 23.31 -3.97
C ALA A 127 -13.06 21.97 -4.25
N ASP A 128 -12.08 21.60 -3.42
CA ASP A 128 -11.37 20.31 -3.47
C ASP A 128 -11.74 19.37 -2.30
N LEU A 129 -12.90 19.59 -1.66
CA LEU A 129 -13.46 18.72 -0.63
C LEU A 129 -14.57 17.83 -1.20
N ALA A 130 -14.31 16.52 -1.28
CA ALA A 130 -15.31 15.54 -1.67
C ALA A 130 -16.55 15.59 -0.74
N PRO A 131 -17.79 15.58 -1.27
CA PRO A 131 -19.01 15.71 -0.46
C PRO A 131 -19.14 14.65 0.63
N ASN A 132 -18.75 13.41 0.34
CA ASN A 132 -18.79 12.30 1.29
C ASN A 132 -17.79 12.49 2.44
N LYS A 133 -16.54 12.88 2.15
CA LYS A 133 -15.52 13.23 3.15
C LYS A 133 -16.03 14.30 4.12
N ARG A 134 -16.67 15.36 3.59
CA ARG A 134 -17.32 16.39 4.40
C ARG A 134 -18.45 15.82 5.25
N TRP A 135 -19.37 15.06 4.64
CA TRP A 135 -20.51 14.47 5.33
C TRP A 135 -20.08 13.56 6.49
N ARG A 136 -19.09 12.69 6.30
CA ARG A 136 -18.57 11.78 7.33
C ARG A 136 -17.92 12.55 8.48
N SER A 137 -17.10 13.56 8.16
CA SER A 137 -16.49 14.44 9.18
C SER A 137 -17.53 15.18 10.04
N ARG A 138 -18.69 15.53 9.47
CA ARG A 138 -19.82 16.09 10.22
C ARG A 138 -20.45 15.09 11.18
N GLN A 139 -20.65 13.83 10.78
CA GLN A 139 -21.27 12.81 11.65
C GLN A 139 -20.48 12.55 12.92
N ILE A 140 -19.15 12.65 12.84
CA ILE A 140 -18.22 12.46 13.97
C ILE A 140 -17.89 13.77 14.72
N GLY A 141 -18.69 14.83 14.55
CA GLY A 141 -18.56 16.09 15.30
C GLY A 141 -17.40 17.00 14.89
N ALA A 142 -16.70 16.69 13.80
CA ALA A 142 -15.47 17.35 13.36
C ALA A 142 -15.55 17.85 11.90
N GLU A 143 -16.66 18.49 11.50
CA GLU A 143 -16.89 18.88 10.10
C GLU A 143 -15.74 19.71 9.51
N ILE A 144 -15.16 19.22 8.42
CA ILE A 144 -14.13 19.93 7.65
C ILE A 144 -14.68 21.28 7.17
N GLY A 145 -13.92 22.34 7.45
CA GLY A 145 -14.29 23.72 7.13
C GLY A 145 -15.17 24.43 8.15
N ALA A 146 -15.67 23.74 9.18
CA ALA A 146 -16.36 24.36 10.31
C ALA A 146 -15.37 25.00 11.28
N GLN A 147 -15.82 26.01 12.03
CA GLN A 147 -14.98 26.75 12.98
C GLN A 147 -14.61 25.89 14.20
N GLY A 148 -13.32 25.91 14.55
CA GLY A 148 -12.77 25.37 15.80
C GLY A 148 -11.83 26.36 16.50
N PRO A 149 -11.27 25.97 17.66
CA PRO A 149 -10.33 26.78 18.44
C PRO A 149 -9.04 27.14 17.68
N ALA A 150 -8.64 26.30 16.73
CA ALA A 150 -7.46 26.49 15.88
C ALA A 150 -7.83 26.93 14.44
N GLY A 151 -8.89 27.72 14.28
CA GLY A 151 -9.40 28.11 12.97
C GLY A 151 -10.39 27.10 12.37
N ARG A 152 -10.62 27.16 11.06
CA ARG A 152 -11.47 26.21 10.33
C ARG A 152 -10.76 24.86 10.16
N ILE A 153 -11.42 23.79 10.58
CA ILE A 153 -10.88 22.42 10.59
C ILE A 153 -10.37 22.00 9.20
N LEU A 154 -9.11 21.58 9.10
CA LEU A 154 -8.45 21.11 7.88
C LEU A 154 -8.58 22.06 6.67
N VAL A 155 -8.61 23.39 6.91
CA VAL A 155 -8.59 24.41 5.85
C VAL A 155 -7.21 25.05 5.74
N ARG A 156 -6.72 25.20 4.50
CA ARG A 156 -5.41 25.78 4.21
C ARG A 156 -5.32 27.23 4.68
N GLY A 157 -4.25 27.52 5.41
CA GLY A 157 -3.97 28.84 6.02
C GLY A 157 -4.29 28.92 7.51
N GLU A 158 -5.21 28.10 8.02
CA GLU A 158 -5.63 28.12 9.43
C GLU A 158 -4.54 27.59 10.38
N SER A 159 -4.60 27.95 11.67
CA SER A 159 -3.54 27.59 12.63
C SER A 159 -3.51 26.10 12.97
N GLY A 160 -4.67 25.43 13.05
CA GLY A 160 -4.80 23.99 13.24
C GLY A 160 -4.19 23.20 12.08
N TRP A 161 -4.31 23.73 10.87
CA TRP A 161 -3.77 23.11 9.66
C TRP A 161 -2.24 23.23 9.55
N GLN A 162 -1.57 24.10 10.31
CA GLN A 162 -0.11 24.22 10.24
C GLN A 162 0.62 23.01 10.86
N ILE A 163 1.79 22.72 10.29
CA ILE A 163 2.76 21.76 10.85
C ILE A 163 3.16 22.23 12.26
N VAL A 164 3.27 21.29 13.21
CA VAL A 164 3.62 21.59 14.60
C VAL A 164 5.01 22.22 14.70
N SER A 165 5.18 23.17 15.62
CA SER A 165 6.40 24.00 15.70
C SER A 165 7.68 23.19 15.96
N GLN A 166 7.56 22.05 16.65
CA GLN A 166 8.65 21.10 16.89
C GLN A 166 9.26 20.52 15.60
N LEU A 167 8.50 20.52 14.49
CA LEU A 167 8.90 19.93 13.20
C LEU A 167 8.85 20.97 12.07
N THR A 168 8.95 22.26 12.39
CA THR A 168 8.90 23.37 11.43
C THR A 168 9.82 23.11 10.23
N PRO A 169 9.31 23.21 8.98
CA PRO A 169 10.12 23.14 7.76
C PRO A 169 11.13 24.29 7.69
N LEU A 170 12.35 23.98 7.26
CA LEU A 170 13.39 24.98 6.97
C LEU A 170 13.22 25.56 5.56
N PRO A 171 13.77 26.77 5.29
CA PRO A 171 13.82 27.31 3.94
C PRO A 171 14.49 26.32 2.96
N GLY A 172 13.77 25.97 1.88
CA GLY A 172 14.22 25.01 0.86
C GLY A 172 13.67 23.59 1.04
N GLU A 173 13.16 23.23 2.23
CA GLU A 173 12.40 21.99 2.40
C GLU A 173 11.02 22.14 1.76
N LEU A 174 10.56 21.10 1.06
CA LEU A 174 9.35 21.17 0.24
C LEU A 174 8.10 20.90 1.07
N ILE A 175 6.96 21.46 0.68
CA ILE A 175 5.67 21.19 1.33
C ILE A 175 4.62 20.92 0.25
N VAL A 176 3.95 19.77 0.35
CA VAL A 176 2.85 19.36 -0.54
C VAL A 176 1.53 19.43 0.21
N ASP A 177 0.62 20.28 -0.28
CA ASP A 177 -0.73 20.40 0.28
C ASP A 177 -1.68 19.47 -0.47
N LYS A 178 -2.25 18.48 0.23
CA LYS A 178 -3.07 17.42 -0.38
C LYS A 178 -4.53 17.44 0.09
N PRO A 179 -5.52 17.24 -0.80
CA PRO A 179 -6.92 17.10 -0.41
C PRO A 179 -7.30 15.66 -0.01
N GLY A 180 -6.52 14.66 -0.45
CA GLY A 180 -6.73 13.23 -0.17
C GLY A 180 -5.93 12.70 1.03
N LYS A 181 -6.12 11.42 1.33
CA LYS A 181 -5.32 10.67 2.31
C LYS A 181 -3.96 10.30 1.70
N GLY A 182 -3.96 9.72 0.50
CA GLY A 182 -2.77 9.52 -0.32
C GLY A 182 -2.17 10.85 -0.77
N SER A 183 -0.84 10.96 -0.71
CA SER A 183 -0.13 12.20 -1.06
C SER A 183 0.16 12.36 -2.54
N PHE A 184 -0.11 11.35 -3.38
CA PHE A 184 0.04 11.44 -4.84
C PHE A 184 -1.26 11.91 -5.53
N TYR A 185 -2.42 11.63 -4.95
CA TYR A 185 -3.70 12.05 -5.51
C TYR A 185 -3.88 13.58 -5.47
N ALA A 186 -4.17 14.17 -6.63
CA ALA A 186 -4.42 15.60 -6.83
C ALA A 186 -3.33 16.54 -6.28
N SER A 187 -2.07 16.10 -6.29
CA SER A 187 -0.88 16.87 -5.90
C SER A 187 0.19 16.87 -7.00
N ASP A 188 1.30 17.58 -6.77
CA ASP A 188 2.50 17.59 -7.59
C ASP A 188 3.64 16.71 -7.02
N LEU A 189 3.39 15.91 -5.97
CA LEU A 189 4.41 15.09 -5.30
C LEU A 189 5.21 14.22 -6.28
N ASP A 190 4.53 13.52 -7.18
CA ASP A 190 5.19 12.64 -8.16
C ASP A 190 6.10 13.42 -9.13
N LEU A 191 5.67 14.62 -9.53
CA LEU A 191 6.47 15.51 -10.39
C LEU A 191 7.71 16.03 -9.63
N ILE A 192 7.54 16.40 -8.35
CA ILE A 192 8.63 16.81 -7.45
C ILE A 192 9.67 15.69 -7.28
N LEU A 193 9.22 14.47 -7.04
CA LEU A 193 10.07 13.30 -6.85
C LEU A 193 10.83 12.94 -8.14
N ARG A 194 10.11 12.80 -9.27
CA ARG A 194 10.73 12.47 -10.57
C ARG A 194 11.69 13.56 -11.06
N SER A 195 11.35 14.84 -10.90
CA SER A 195 12.25 15.95 -11.30
C SER A 195 13.56 16.01 -10.51
N ARG A 196 13.60 15.40 -9.32
CA ARG A 196 14.80 15.27 -8.48
C ARG A 196 15.51 13.92 -8.61
N GLY A 197 15.01 13.03 -9.46
CA GLY A 197 15.57 11.67 -9.60
C GLY A 197 15.43 10.82 -8.33
N ILE A 198 14.50 11.16 -7.43
CA ILE A 198 14.23 10.40 -6.21
C ILE A 198 13.64 9.04 -6.61
N THR A 199 14.17 7.99 -6.00
CA THR A 199 13.69 6.61 -6.18
C THR A 199 13.45 5.90 -4.86
N HIS A 200 13.93 6.46 -3.75
CA HIS A 200 13.86 5.88 -2.42
C HIS A 200 13.11 6.85 -1.50
N LEU A 201 12.13 6.35 -0.75
CA LEU A 201 11.29 7.15 0.15
C LEU A 201 11.36 6.60 1.57
N ILE A 202 11.60 7.49 2.53
CA ILE A 202 11.56 7.21 3.96
C ILE A 202 10.33 7.92 4.52
N LEU A 203 9.41 7.18 5.14
CA LEU A 203 8.11 7.68 5.57
C LEU A 203 8.03 7.81 7.09
N THR A 204 7.66 9.01 7.53
CA THR A 204 7.34 9.37 8.92
C THR A 204 6.04 10.15 8.95
N GLY A 205 5.36 10.21 10.09
CA GLY A 205 4.17 11.04 10.27
C GLY A 205 2.91 10.28 10.62
N MET A 206 1.73 10.83 10.28
CA MET A 206 0.46 10.34 10.78
C MET A 206 -0.73 10.43 9.78
N THR A 207 -1.79 9.64 9.97
CA THR A 207 -1.79 8.42 10.79
C THR A 207 -1.13 7.26 10.04
N THR A 208 -0.47 6.35 10.76
CA THR A 208 0.22 5.17 10.18
C THR A 208 -0.69 4.39 9.24
N ASP A 209 -1.95 4.21 9.64
CA ASP A 209 -2.99 3.44 8.95
C ASP A 209 -3.77 4.22 7.90
N VAL A 210 -3.75 5.57 7.89
CA VAL A 210 -4.48 6.40 6.91
C VAL A 210 -3.53 7.11 5.96
N GLY A 211 -3.02 8.30 6.33
CA GLY A 211 -2.23 9.14 5.43
C GLY A 211 -0.91 8.51 5.02
N VAL A 212 -0.21 7.88 5.97
CA VAL A 212 1.09 7.25 5.73
C VAL A 212 0.94 6.01 4.86
N GLN A 213 0.08 5.05 5.24
CA GLN A 213 -0.09 3.82 4.46
C GLN A 213 -0.62 4.09 3.04
N SER A 214 -1.58 5.01 2.87
CA SER A 214 -2.11 5.33 1.53
C SER A 214 -1.01 5.92 0.64
N THR A 215 -0.19 6.83 1.18
CA THR A 215 0.97 7.39 0.45
C THR A 215 2.01 6.31 0.12
N MET A 216 2.28 5.38 1.05
CA MET A 216 3.22 4.27 0.83
C MET A 216 2.75 3.31 -0.27
N ARG A 217 1.45 2.98 -0.29
CA ARG A 217 0.83 2.13 -1.31
C ARG A 217 0.91 2.78 -2.70
N GLU A 218 0.52 4.06 -2.80
CA GLU A 218 0.63 4.85 -4.04
C GLU A 218 2.08 4.93 -4.55
N ALA A 219 3.05 5.12 -3.65
CA ALA A 219 4.47 5.19 -3.98
C ALA A 219 5.03 3.84 -4.47
N ASN A 220 4.73 2.75 -3.76
CA ASN A 220 5.14 1.41 -4.13
C ASN A 220 4.61 1.00 -5.52
N ASP A 221 3.35 1.31 -5.83
CA ASP A 221 2.76 0.99 -7.13
C ASP A 221 3.43 1.78 -8.28
N ARG A 222 3.90 3.00 -7.99
CA ARG A 222 4.77 3.82 -8.88
C ARG A 222 6.23 3.34 -8.92
N GLY A 223 6.58 2.30 -8.17
CA GLY A 223 7.92 1.71 -8.16
C GLY A 223 8.93 2.34 -7.21
N TYR A 224 8.56 3.38 -6.45
CA TYR A 224 9.45 3.94 -5.41
C TYR A 224 9.74 2.88 -4.33
N GLU A 225 11.00 2.81 -3.91
CA GLU A 225 11.44 1.87 -2.87
C GLU A 225 11.24 2.50 -1.49
N CYS A 226 10.32 1.94 -0.70
CA CYS A 226 9.79 2.60 0.50
C CYS A 226 10.27 1.95 1.81
N LEU A 227 10.61 2.79 2.79
CA LEU A 227 10.91 2.44 4.18
C LEU A 227 9.97 3.21 5.09
N ILE A 228 9.18 2.53 5.93
CA ILE A 228 8.38 3.18 6.99
C ILE A 228 9.08 3.05 8.34
N LEU A 229 9.03 4.11 9.14
CA LEU A 229 9.64 4.14 10.46
C LEU A 229 8.58 3.95 11.57
N GLU A 230 8.69 2.86 12.32
CA GLU A 230 7.68 2.43 13.31
C GLU A 230 7.54 3.39 14.50
N ASP A 231 8.64 4.02 14.93
CA ASP A 231 8.69 4.96 16.04
C ASP A 231 8.44 6.42 15.61
N CYS A 232 8.69 6.74 14.33
CA CYS A 232 8.34 8.02 13.72
C CYS A 232 6.94 8.02 13.07
N THR A 233 6.06 7.06 13.40
CA THR A 233 4.65 7.11 13.00
C THR A 233 3.72 6.78 14.18
N GLY A 234 2.46 7.21 14.08
CA GLY A 234 1.43 6.96 15.09
C GLY A 234 0.03 6.95 14.48
N ALA A 235 -0.95 6.38 15.16
CA ALA A 235 -2.34 6.33 14.70
C ALA A 235 -3.32 6.56 15.86
N THR A 236 -4.60 6.72 15.54
CA THR A 236 -5.68 6.90 16.52
C THR A 236 -6.01 5.62 17.30
N ASP A 237 -5.53 4.47 16.81
CA ASP A 237 -5.71 3.14 17.38
C ASP A 237 -4.37 2.36 17.25
N ILE A 238 -3.94 1.72 18.34
CA ILE A 238 -2.63 1.06 18.41
C ILE A 238 -2.59 -0.27 17.65
N ASP A 239 -3.70 -1.03 17.63
CA ASP A 239 -3.78 -2.30 16.91
C ASP A 239 -3.78 -2.04 15.40
N ASN A 240 -4.41 -0.96 14.94
CA ASN A 240 -4.29 -0.48 13.57
C ASN A 240 -2.88 -0.02 13.22
N HIS A 241 -2.19 0.70 14.10
CA HIS A 241 -0.78 1.07 13.87
C HIS A 241 0.09 -0.17 13.66
N ILE A 242 -0.03 -1.17 14.55
CA ILE A 242 0.72 -2.43 14.47
C ILE A 242 0.32 -3.22 13.21
N ALA A 243 -0.97 -3.37 12.92
CA ALA A 243 -1.44 -4.08 11.73
C ALA A 243 -1.01 -3.36 10.42
N ALA A 244 -1.01 -2.03 10.39
CA ALA A 244 -0.58 -1.27 9.23
C ALA A 244 0.91 -1.45 8.93
N LEU A 245 1.75 -1.61 9.97
CA LEU A 245 3.16 -1.97 9.84
C LEU A 245 3.32 -3.44 9.40
N ARG A 246 2.56 -4.39 9.98
CA ARG A 246 2.58 -5.81 9.56
C ARG A 246 2.24 -5.97 8.09
N MET A 247 1.19 -5.28 7.61
CA MET A 247 0.78 -5.28 6.20
C MET A 247 1.88 -4.82 5.22
N VAL A 248 2.89 -4.06 5.67
CA VAL A 248 4.05 -3.73 4.84
C VAL A 248 4.95 -4.95 4.63
N THR A 249 5.16 -5.75 5.68
CA THR A 249 6.13 -6.87 5.68
C THR A 249 5.60 -8.16 5.06
N MET A 250 4.28 -8.34 4.97
CA MET A 250 3.65 -9.51 4.33
C MET A 250 4.15 -9.69 2.88
N GLN A 251 4.15 -10.93 2.37
CA GLN A 251 4.63 -11.27 1.03
C GLN A 251 5.99 -10.60 0.73
N GLY A 252 6.99 -10.93 1.57
CA GLY A 252 8.37 -10.45 1.46
C GLY A 252 8.55 -8.93 1.35
N GLY A 253 7.68 -8.16 2.01
CA GLY A 253 7.72 -6.71 1.98
C GLY A 253 6.86 -6.14 0.86
N VAL A 254 5.57 -6.51 0.79
CA VAL A 254 4.65 -6.19 -0.33
C VAL A 254 4.60 -4.69 -0.69
N PHE A 255 4.82 -3.80 0.29
CA PHE A 255 4.89 -2.34 0.11
C PHE A 255 6.27 -1.72 0.39
N GLY A 256 7.29 -2.52 0.73
CA GLY A 256 8.61 -2.05 1.15
C GLY A 256 9.07 -2.70 2.45
N ALA A 257 9.77 -1.93 3.30
CA ALA A 257 10.32 -2.42 4.57
C ALA A 257 9.94 -1.52 5.78
N VAL A 258 10.11 -2.05 6.99
CA VAL A 258 9.87 -1.41 8.30
C VAL A 258 11.14 -1.40 9.14
N THR A 259 11.47 -0.30 9.81
CA THR A 259 12.53 -0.23 10.83
C THR A 259 12.29 0.91 11.82
N SER A 260 13.23 1.17 12.73
CA SER A 260 13.20 2.31 13.65
C SER A 260 14.17 3.44 13.25
N SER A 261 13.87 4.67 13.69
CA SER A 261 14.68 5.87 13.44
C SER A 261 16.13 5.70 13.87
N ASP A 262 16.37 5.03 15.00
CA ASP A 262 17.69 4.72 15.52
C ASP A 262 18.52 3.83 14.57
N GLN A 263 17.90 2.90 13.84
CA GLN A 263 18.61 2.09 12.82
C GLN A 263 18.96 2.92 11.59
N LEU A 264 18.03 3.76 11.12
CA LEU A 264 18.25 4.65 9.99
C LEU A 264 19.34 5.70 10.30
N ILE A 265 19.29 6.33 11.48
CA ILE A 265 20.31 7.29 11.95
C ILE A 265 21.69 6.62 11.97
N ARG A 266 21.82 5.38 12.46
CA ARG A 266 23.07 4.62 12.43
C ARG A 266 23.59 4.38 11.01
N ALA A 267 22.72 4.19 10.02
CA ALA A 267 23.12 4.02 8.62
C ALA A 267 23.52 5.36 7.97
N LEU A 268 22.73 6.43 8.18
CA LEU A 268 22.98 7.76 7.64
C LEU A 268 24.28 8.38 8.16
N LEU A 269 24.59 8.23 9.45
CA LEU A 269 25.84 8.72 10.05
C LEU A 269 27.09 8.01 9.47
N ARG A 270 26.98 6.75 9.06
CA ARG A 270 28.08 6.05 8.36
C ARG A 270 28.31 6.64 6.97
N LEU A 271 27.24 6.90 6.22
CA LEU A 271 27.31 7.52 4.89
C LEU A 271 27.87 8.94 4.93
N SER A 272 27.48 9.75 5.92
CA SER A 272 27.98 11.12 6.08
C SER A 272 29.52 11.20 6.21
N LEU A 273 30.12 10.26 6.96
CA LEU A 273 31.58 10.14 7.11
C LEU A 273 32.30 9.76 5.80
N GLU A 274 31.61 9.07 4.88
CA GLU A 274 32.17 8.61 3.60
C GLU A 274 31.99 9.65 2.48
N SER A 275 30.90 10.43 2.51
CA SER A 275 30.54 11.40 1.47
C SER A 275 31.28 12.73 1.52
N ALA A 276 31.88 13.12 2.66
CA ALA A 276 32.61 14.39 2.85
C ALA A 276 33.90 14.56 2.01
N ARG A 277 34.10 13.73 0.97
CA ARG A 277 35.30 13.69 0.12
C ARG A 277 35.08 14.02 -1.35
N GLN A 278 33.85 14.13 -1.86
CA GLN A 278 33.61 14.19 -3.32
C GLN A 278 32.55 15.21 -3.80
N ALA A 279 33.04 16.41 -4.16
CA ALA A 279 32.58 17.30 -5.24
C ALA A 279 31.27 18.11 -5.10
N ALA A 280 31.18 19.19 -5.88
CA ALA A 280 30.06 20.13 -5.98
C ALA A 280 29.93 20.70 -7.40
N GLY A 281 28.72 21.08 -7.84
CA GLY A 281 28.45 21.85 -9.07
C GLY A 281 27.21 21.38 -9.86
N GLU A 282 26.24 22.27 -10.12
CA GLU A 282 24.89 21.95 -10.66
C GLU A 282 24.35 23.08 -11.63
N PRO A 283 23.06 23.20 -12.06
CA PRO A 283 22.63 23.10 -13.48
C PRO A 283 21.74 24.28 -13.99
N GLN A 284 20.92 24.11 -15.07
CA GLN A 284 19.71 24.93 -15.33
C GLN A 284 18.67 24.36 -16.36
N LEU A 285 17.48 24.99 -16.48
CA LEU A 285 16.15 24.44 -16.90
C LEU A 285 15.34 25.27 -17.94
N ASN A 286 14.25 24.68 -18.52
CA ASN A 286 12.92 25.23 -18.97
C ASN A 286 12.11 24.13 -19.75
N GLY A 287 10.80 24.17 -20.08
CA GLY A 287 9.62 25.04 -19.80
C GLY A 287 8.31 24.51 -20.50
N PRO A 288 7.05 24.89 -20.13
CA PRO A 288 5.80 24.12 -20.47
C PRO A 288 4.60 24.88 -21.16
N VAL A 289 3.54 24.17 -21.63
CA VAL A 289 2.20 24.71 -22.10
C VAL A 289 1.03 23.69 -21.86
N SER A 290 -0.27 24.11 -21.90
CA SER A 290 -1.49 23.41 -21.38
C SER A 290 -2.79 23.51 -22.25
N THR A 291 -3.91 22.81 -21.88
CA THR A 291 -5.35 23.28 -21.83
C THR A 291 -6.43 22.17 -21.55
N ARG A 292 -7.72 22.53 -21.29
CA ARG A 292 -8.87 21.70 -20.78
C ARG A 292 -10.18 21.84 -21.61
N TYR A 293 -11.20 20.98 -21.37
CA TYR A 293 -12.66 21.23 -21.62
C TYR A 293 -13.60 20.41 -20.67
N GLU A 294 -14.91 20.73 -20.61
CA GLU A 294 -15.93 20.26 -19.61
C GLU A 294 -17.11 19.42 -20.17
N ARG A 295 -18.01 18.91 -19.30
CA ARG A 295 -19.17 17.99 -19.56
C ARG A 295 -20.52 18.56 -19.04
N GLY A 296 -21.65 17.91 -19.37
CA GLY A 296 -23.02 18.20 -18.87
C GLY A 296 -23.81 16.98 -18.37
N GLU A 297 -24.97 17.18 -17.72
CA GLU A 297 -25.67 16.20 -16.86
C GLU A 297 -26.95 15.52 -17.43
N TRP A 298 -27.45 14.48 -16.72
CA TRP A 298 -28.66 13.68 -17.03
C TRP A 298 -29.51 13.33 -15.77
N ARG A 299 -30.71 12.75 -15.99
CA ARG A 299 -31.84 12.50 -15.06
C ARG A 299 -31.71 11.32 -14.07
N MET A 300 -32.61 11.34 -13.07
CA MET A 300 -32.68 10.52 -11.83
C MET A 300 -32.89 8.98 -11.99
N PRO A 301 -32.22 8.14 -11.17
CA PRO A 301 -32.42 6.67 -11.10
C PRO A 301 -32.75 6.07 -9.70
N ARG A 302 -32.86 4.73 -9.63
CA ARG A 302 -33.36 3.87 -8.50
C ARG A 302 -32.28 3.52 -7.45
N ASN A 303 -32.66 3.00 -6.27
CA ASN A 303 -31.78 2.84 -5.09
C ASN A 303 -31.45 1.38 -4.68
N ILE A 304 -30.36 1.19 -3.92
CA ILE A 304 -29.93 0.03 -3.12
C ILE A 304 -29.88 0.47 -1.65
N HIS A 305 -30.27 -0.37 -0.69
CA HIS A 305 -30.18 -0.06 0.75
C HIS A 305 -29.80 -1.29 1.59
N ILE A 306 -28.88 -1.15 2.54
CA ILE A 306 -28.43 -2.22 3.45
C ILE A 306 -28.38 -1.64 4.87
N ASP A 307 -29.34 -2.03 5.72
CA ASP A 307 -29.51 -1.47 7.07
C ASP A 307 -28.39 -1.84 8.05
N ASP A 308 -27.87 -3.07 7.95
CA ASP A 308 -26.89 -3.67 8.86
C ASP A 308 -25.42 -3.44 8.45
N ALA A 309 -25.19 -2.59 7.44
CA ALA A 309 -23.85 -2.19 7.04
C ALA A 309 -23.13 -1.43 8.17
N ARG A 310 -21.82 -1.67 8.30
CA ARG A 310 -20.95 -0.95 9.22
C ARG A 310 -20.28 0.22 8.50
N PRO A 311 -20.10 1.39 9.13
CA PRO A 311 -20.41 1.69 10.54
C PRO A 311 -21.85 2.20 10.76
N TYR A 312 -22.64 2.36 9.69
CA TYR A 312 -24.06 2.70 9.66
C TYR A 312 -24.64 2.26 8.31
N ALA A 313 -25.96 2.23 8.18
CA ALA A 313 -26.66 1.78 6.97
C ALA A 313 -26.09 2.36 5.67
N PHE A 314 -25.89 1.50 4.66
CA PHE A 314 -25.40 1.89 3.34
C PHE A 314 -26.58 2.16 2.40
N ALA A 315 -26.45 3.19 1.56
CA ALA A 315 -27.42 3.49 0.51
C ALA A 315 -26.69 4.02 -0.73
N SER A 316 -27.08 3.54 -1.91
CA SER A 316 -26.56 4.03 -3.19
C SER A 316 -27.63 3.98 -4.26
N ARG A 317 -27.35 4.54 -5.45
CA ARG A 317 -28.24 4.37 -6.61
C ARG A 317 -27.77 3.23 -7.49
N LEU A 318 -28.67 2.32 -7.85
CA LEU A 318 -28.38 1.11 -8.64
C LEU A 318 -27.62 1.44 -9.94
N SER A 319 -28.08 2.44 -10.69
CA SER A 319 -27.43 2.84 -11.95
C SER A 319 -26.19 3.73 -11.77
N GLN A 320 -25.82 4.06 -10.53
CA GLN A 320 -24.59 4.76 -10.17
C GLN A 320 -23.69 3.87 -9.31
N THR A 321 -23.94 2.56 -9.29
CA THR A 321 -23.21 1.58 -8.49
C THR A 321 -22.61 0.52 -9.40
N ALA A 322 -21.34 0.17 -9.16
CA ALA A 322 -20.68 -0.95 -9.80
C ALA A 322 -20.23 -1.99 -8.75
N LEU A 323 -20.31 -3.27 -9.08
CA LEU A 323 -19.59 -4.33 -8.38
C LEU A 323 -18.20 -4.49 -9.01
N VAL A 324 -17.16 -4.40 -8.19
CA VAL A 324 -15.75 -4.57 -8.59
C VAL A 324 -15.21 -5.84 -7.92
N VAL A 325 -14.97 -6.87 -8.73
CA VAL A 325 -14.37 -8.14 -8.31
C VAL A 325 -12.87 -8.06 -8.51
N ILE A 326 -12.11 -8.05 -7.43
CA ILE A 326 -10.66 -7.78 -7.45
C ILE A 326 -9.87 -9.08 -7.47
N ASP A 327 -9.08 -9.23 -8.53
CA ASP A 327 -7.95 -10.15 -8.66
C ASP A 327 -8.25 -11.62 -8.29
N MET A 328 -9.45 -12.12 -8.59
CA MET A 328 -9.80 -13.54 -8.42
C MET A 328 -9.14 -14.42 -9.50
N GLN A 329 -7.82 -14.41 -9.54
CA GLN A 329 -6.98 -15.04 -10.56
C GLN A 329 -6.47 -16.41 -10.11
N ASN A 330 -6.19 -17.29 -11.07
CA ASN A 330 -5.57 -18.60 -10.79
C ASN A 330 -4.26 -18.47 -10.01
N ASP A 331 -3.44 -17.48 -10.32
CA ASP A 331 -2.18 -17.19 -9.63
C ASP A 331 -2.38 -16.93 -8.13
N PHE A 332 -3.55 -16.51 -7.66
CA PHE A 332 -3.83 -16.27 -6.23
C PHE A 332 -4.75 -17.31 -5.59
N CYS A 333 -5.58 -17.97 -6.39
CA CYS A 333 -6.67 -18.83 -5.91
C CYS A 333 -6.52 -20.31 -6.27
N SER A 334 -5.60 -20.71 -7.14
CA SER A 334 -5.50 -22.11 -7.62
C SER A 334 -4.21 -22.79 -7.14
N PRO A 335 -4.23 -24.10 -6.81
CA PRO A 335 -3.02 -24.87 -6.52
C PRO A 335 -2.03 -24.79 -7.70
N GLY A 336 -0.75 -24.64 -7.39
CA GLY A 336 0.32 -24.35 -8.35
C GLY A 336 0.42 -22.89 -8.80
N GLY A 337 -0.50 -22.01 -8.36
CA GLY A 337 -0.47 -20.58 -8.61
C GLY A 337 0.56 -19.84 -7.75
N PHE A 338 0.94 -18.62 -8.18
CA PHE A 338 1.90 -17.74 -7.50
C PHE A 338 1.73 -17.60 -5.98
N GLY A 339 0.50 -17.50 -5.47
CA GLY A 339 0.21 -17.39 -4.03
C GLY A 339 0.72 -18.57 -3.22
N GLU A 340 0.53 -19.79 -3.72
CA GLU A 340 1.05 -21.02 -3.11
C GLU A 340 2.57 -21.16 -3.32
N LEU A 341 3.11 -20.73 -4.47
CA LEU A 341 4.57 -20.70 -4.71
C LEU A 341 5.33 -19.79 -3.74
N LEU A 342 4.68 -18.72 -3.27
CA LEU A 342 5.18 -17.84 -2.20
C LEU A 342 5.05 -18.43 -0.79
N GLY A 343 4.50 -19.65 -0.64
CA GLY A 343 4.32 -20.34 0.63
C GLY A 343 3.08 -19.89 1.44
N ASN A 344 2.12 -19.21 0.82
CA ASN A 344 0.88 -18.80 1.50
C ASN A 344 -0.15 -19.94 1.52
N ASP A 345 -0.99 -19.98 2.56
CA ASP A 345 -2.22 -20.78 2.53
C ASP A 345 -3.26 -20.11 1.61
N ILE A 346 -3.61 -20.77 0.51
CA ILE A 346 -4.62 -20.30 -0.45
C ILE A 346 -6.05 -20.73 -0.08
N ALA A 347 -6.26 -21.54 0.96
CA ALA A 347 -7.58 -22.02 1.34
C ALA A 347 -8.59 -20.89 1.64
N PRO A 348 -8.23 -19.78 2.33
CA PRO A 348 -9.14 -18.64 2.50
C PRO A 348 -9.54 -17.98 1.17
N ALA A 349 -8.58 -17.81 0.25
CA ALA A 349 -8.83 -17.25 -1.08
C ALA A 349 -9.72 -18.14 -1.96
N ARG A 350 -9.73 -19.46 -1.71
CA ARG A 350 -10.64 -20.41 -2.37
C ARG A 350 -12.04 -20.43 -1.74
N ALA A 351 -12.13 -20.33 -0.42
CA ALA A 351 -13.38 -20.45 0.32
C ALA A 351 -14.43 -19.41 -0.09
N ILE A 352 -14.00 -18.20 -0.49
CA ILE A 352 -14.90 -17.10 -0.89
C ILE A 352 -15.44 -17.21 -2.32
N ILE A 353 -14.88 -18.09 -3.17
CA ILE A 353 -15.30 -18.23 -4.58
C ILE A 353 -16.82 -18.43 -4.74
N PRO A 354 -17.48 -19.41 -4.08
CA PRO A 354 -18.93 -19.56 -4.19
C PRO A 354 -19.71 -18.32 -3.73
N ILE A 355 -19.24 -17.64 -2.68
CA ILE A 355 -19.90 -16.43 -2.12
C ILE A 355 -19.84 -15.28 -3.13
N ILE A 356 -18.68 -15.06 -3.78
CA ILE A 356 -18.55 -14.10 -4.88
C ILE A 356 -19.44 -14.49 -6.07
N GLY A 357 -19.52 -15.78 -6.40
CA GLY A 357 -20.39 -16.29 -7.47
C GLY A 357 -21.88 -15.97 -7.23
N GLU A 358 -22.35 -16.15 -5.99
CA GLU A 358 -23.70 -15.77 -5.57
C GLU A 358 -23.94 -14.26 -5.62
N ALA A 359 -22.97 -13.44 -5.19
CA ALA A 359 -23.04 -11.98 -5.26
C ALA A 359 -23.03 -11.46 -6.72
N LEU A 360 -22.18 -12.04 -7.58
CA LEU A 360 -22.15 -11.78 -9.02
C LEU A 360 -23.48 -12.11 -9.69
N ALA A 361 -24.08 -13.27 -9.38
CA ALA A 361 -25.37 -13.66 -9.93
C ALA A 361 -26.48 -12.66 -9.57
N ALA A 362 -26.53 -12.20 -8.31
CA ALA A 362 -27.47 -11.17 -7.87
C ALA A 362 -27.23 -9.80 -8.55
N ALA A 363 -25.97 -9.37 -8.67
CA ALA A 363 -25.59 -8.14 -9.35
C ALA A 363 -25.95 -8.17 -10.85
N ARG A 364 -25.69 -9.29 -11.53
CA ARG A 364 -26.08 -9.51 -12.93
C ARG A 364 -27.61 -9.49 -13.10
N ALA A 365 -28.35 -10.16 -12.23
CA ALA A 365 -29.82 -10.11 -12.19
C ALA A 365 -30.39 -8.73 -11.79
N ALA A 366 -29.57 -7.84 -11.25
CA ALA A 366 -29.91 -6.44 -11.00
C ALA A 366 -29.69 -5.53 -12.21
N GLY A 367 -28.95 -5.97 -13.24
CA GLY A 367 -28.40 -5.07 -14.24
C GLY A 367 -27.36 -4.10 -13.66
N LEU A 368 -26.73 -4.47 -12.54
CA LEU A 368 -25.62 -3.71 -11.95
C LEU A 368 -24.41 -3.78 -12.88
N MET A 369 -23.63 -2.71 -12.95
CA MET A 369 -22.36 -2.77 -13.67
C MET A 369 -21.38 -3.69 -12.93
N VAL A 370 -20.89 -4.74 -13.60
CA VAL A 370 -19.87 -5.64 -13.06
C VAL A 370 -18.54 -5.35 -13.75
N ILE A 371 -17.49 -5.15 -12.95
CA ILE A 371 -16.11 -4.91 -13.38
C ILE A 371 -15.23 -5.97 -12.69
N HIS A 372 -14.28 -6.54 -13.42
CA HIS A 372 -13.27 -7.43 -12.87
C HIS A 372 -11.89 -6.78 -12.98
N THR A 373 -11.00 -7.04 -12.03
CA THR A 373 -9.58 -6.65 -12.14
C THR A 373 -8.66 -7.85 -12.17
N ARG A 374 -7.48 -7.66 -12.76
CA ARG A 374 -6.38 -8.63 -12.76
C ARG A 374 -5.06 -7.91 -12.52
N GLU A 375 -4.31 -8.28 -11.49
CA GLU A 375 -2.93 -7.86 -11.37
C GLU A 375 -2.07 -8.61 -12.40
N GLY A 376 -1.32 -7.87 -13.21
CA GLY A 376 -0.39 -8.47 -14.15
C GLY A 376 0.32 -7.50 -15.08
N HIS A 377 1.44 -7.98 -15.62
CA HIS A 377 2.39 -7.23 -16.42
C HIS A 377 2.35 -7.61 -17.89
N ARG A 378 2.78 -6.70 -18.76
CA ARG A 378 2.98 -6.98 -20.19
C ARG A 378 4.00 -8.12 -20.36
N PRO A 379 3.94 -8.89 -21.46
CA PRO A 379 4.89 -10.00 -21.68
C PRO A 379 6.37 -9.61 -21.67
N ASP A 380 6.70 -8.36 -22.02
CA ASP A 380 8.04 -7.77 -21.98
C ASP A 380 8.42 -7.18 -20.61
N LEU A 381 7.50 -7.20 -19.63
CA LEU A 381 7.62 -6.61 -18.30
C LEU A 381 7.87 -5.09 -18.30
N SER A 382 7.54 -4.37 -19.38
CA SER A 382 7.82 -2.93 -19.50
C SER A 382 7.08 -2.07 -18.47
N ASP A 383 6.01 -2.62 -17.88
CA ASP A 383 5.16 -2.02 -16.84
C ASP A 383 5.38 -2.66 -15.46
N CYS A 384 6.49 -3.38 -15.25
CA CYS A 384 6.86 -3.93 -13.95
C CYS A 384 8.05 -3.17 -13.34
N PRO A 385 7.86 -2.41 -12.24
CA PRO A 385 8.96 -1.71 -11.59
C PRO A 385 10.09 -2.64 -11.12
N PRO A 386 11.37 -2.22 -11.23
CA PRO A 386 12.51 -3.02 -10.78
C PRO A 386 12.47 -3.42 -9.30
N SER A 387 11.94 -2.56 -8.43
CA SER A 387 11.69 -2.86 -7.01
C SER A 387 10.71 -4.03 -6.84
N LYS A 388 9.59 -4.02 -7.57
CA LYS A 388 8.59 -5.09 -7.58
C LYS A 388 9.18 -6.43 -8.06
N LEU A 389 9.96 -6.41 -9.15
CA LEU A 389 10.68 -7.59 -9.67
C LEU A 389 11.64 -8.16 -8.63
N ALA A 390 12.45 -7.31 -7.99
CA ALA A 390 13.45 -7.74 -7.02
C ALA A 390 12.81 -8.33 -5.75
N ARG A 391 11.77 -7.68 -5.21
CA ARG A 391 11.05 -8.17 -4.02
C ARG A 391 10.39 -9.53 -4.27
N SER A 392 9.78 -9.72 -5.43
CA SER A 392 9.18 -11.02 -5.81
C SER A 392 10.25 -12.11 -5.95
N ARG A 393 11.38 -11.82 -6.62
CA ARG A 393 12.50 -12.79 -6.73
C ARG A 393 13.11 -13.14 -5.38
N ALA A 394 13.22 -12.19 -4.45
CA ALA A 394 13.71 -12.43 -3.09
C ALA A 394 12.81 -13.37 -2.27
N GLN A 395 11.55 -13.57 -2.67
CA GLN A 395 10.60 -14.50 -2.04
C GLN A 395 10.64 -15.91 -2.62
N GLY A 396 11.47 -16.17 -3.64
CA GLY A 396 11.62 -17.47 -4.28
C GLY A 396 10.74 -17.70 -5.53
N ALA A 397 9.86 -16.76 -5.89
CA ALA A 397 9.03 -16.84 -7.09
C ALA A 397 9.03 -15.48 -7.82
N GLY A 398 9.76 -15.38 -8.94
CA GLY A 398 9.94 -14.14 -9.68
C GLY A 398 8.82 -13.85 -10.70
N ILE A 399 8.29 -12.63 -10.69
CA ILE A 399 7.39 -12.13 -11.75
C ILE A 399 8.07 -12.29 -13.11
N GLY A 400 7.33 -12.90 -14.05
CA GLY A 400 7.80 -13.20 -15.39
C GLY A 400 8.64 -14.48 -15.54
N ASP A 401 9.05 -15.13 -14.44
CA ASP A 401 9.66 -16.47 -14.47
C ASP A 401 8.56 -17.53 -14.74
N VAL A 402 8.94 -18.68 -15.30
CA VAL A 402 7.98 -19.75 -15.66
C VAL A 402 7.60 -20.56 -14.42
N GLY A 403 6.33 -20.47 -14.01
CA GLY A 403 5.71 -21.30 -12.99
C GLY A 403 4.82 -22.42 -13.57
N PRO A 404 4.12 -23.18 -12.71
CA PRO A 404 3.24 -24.28 -13.13
C PRO A 404 2.07 -23.85 -14.02
N MET A 405 1.67 -22.58 -13.97
CA MET A 405 0.53 -22.01 -14.71
C MET A 405 0.96 -21.01 -15.80
N GLY A 406 2.19 -21.15 -16.32
CA GLY A 406 2.79 -20.19 -17.25
C GLY A 406 3.67 -19.16 -16.55
N ARG A 407 3.96 -18.03 -17.20
CA ARG A 407 4.79 -16.97 -16.61
C ARG A 407 4.05 -16.20 -15.52
N ILE A 408 4.65 -16.16 -14.33
CA ILE A 408 4.05 -15.59 -13.11
C ILE A 408 3.65 -14.13 -13.30
N LEU A 409 2.36 -13.81 -13.05
CA LEU A 409 1.77 -12.47 -13.22
C LEU A 409 2.00 -11.81 -14.60
N VAL A 410 2.08 -12.61 -15.68
CA VAL A 410 2.16 -12.10 -17.05
C VAL A 410 0.80 -12.20 -17.76
N ARG A 411 0.38 -11.08 -18.37
CA ARG A 411 -0.90 -10.97 -19.08
C ARG A 411 -0.98 -11.97 -20.24
N GLY A 412 -2.02 -12.79 -20.23
CA GLY A 412 -2.30 -13.82 -21.23
C GLY A 412 -1.96 -15.24 -20.79
N GLU A 413 -1.19 -15.40 -19.71
CA GLU A 413 -0.84 -16.72 -19.17
C GLU A 413 -2.01 -17.35 -18.39
N PRO A 414 -2.10 -18.69 -18.28
CA PRO A 414 -3.14 -19.38 -17.51
C PRO A 414 -3.26 -18.96 -16.05
N GLY A 415 -2.14 -18.68 -15.37
CA GLY A 415 -2.10 -18.16 -13.99
C GLY A 415 -2.73 -16.77 -13.87
N HIS A 416 -2.52 -15.91 -14.85
CA HIS A 416 -3.09 -14.56 -14.86
C HIS A 416 -4.61 -14.54 -15.11
N ALA A 417 -5.20 -15.61 -15.65
CA ALA A 417 -6.64 -15.67 -15.91
C ALA A 417 -7.48 -15.67 -14.61
N ILE A 418 -8.67 -15.08 -14.68
CA ILE A 418 -9.69 -15.18 -13.61
C ILE A 418 -10.11 -16.64 -13.46
N VAL A 419 -10.37 -17.09 -12.23
CA VAL A 419 -10.82 -18.47 -11.96
C VAL A 419 -12.11 -18.79 -12.74
N PRO A 420 -12.22 -19.96 -13.39
CA PRO A 420 -13.36 -20.28 -14.27
C PRO A 420 -14.75 -20.10 -13.64
N GLU A 421 -14.85 -20.35 -12.33
CA GLU A 421 -16.07 -20.21 -11.52
C GLU A 421 -16.61 -18.76 -11.48
N LEU A 422 -15.74 -17.77 -11.67
CA LEU A 422 -16.04 -16.33 -11.58
C LEU A 422 -15.82 -15.61 -12.92
N ALA A 423 -15.80 -16.35 -14.03
CA ALA A 423 -15.52 -15.82 -15.35
C ALA A 423 -16.39 -14.58 -15.70
N PRO A 424 -15.79 -13.52 -16.30
CA PRO A 424 -16.53 -12.38 -16.82
C PRO A 424 -17.51 -12.79 -17.93
N LEU A 425 -18.70 -12.18 -17.93
CA LEU A 425 -19.64 -12.31 -19.06
C LEU A 425 -19.29 -11.34 -20.20
N PRO A 426 -19.71 -11.62 -21.44
CA PRO A 426 -19.56 -10.68 -22.56
C PRO A 426 -20.14 -9.29 -22.22
N GLY A 427 -19.30 -8.26 -22.28
CA GLY A 427 -19.66 -6.87 -21.96
C GLY A 427 -19.31 -6.42 -20.53
N GLU A 428 -18.90 -7.33 -19.63
CA GLU A 428 -18.31 -6.96 -18.34
C GLU A 428 -16.85 -6.52 -18.55
N PRO A 429 -16.45 -5.28 -18.16
CA PRO A 429 -15.07 -4.83 -18.30
C PRO A 429 -14.11 -5.63 -17.43
N VAL A 430 -12.93 -5.93 -17.99
CA VAL A 430 -11.81 -6.54 -17.27
C VAL A 430 -10.62 -5.57 -17.33
N ILE A 431 -10.12 -5.17 -16.17
CA ILE A 431 -9.07 -4.16 -16.02
C ILE A 431 -7.76 -4.84 -15.59
N ASP A 432 -6.79 -4.88 -16.51
CA ASP A 432 -5.44 -5.35 -16.21
C ASP A 432 -4.60 -4.21 -15.59
N LYS A 433 -4.17 -4.38 -14.34
CA LYS A 433 -3.43 -3.37 -13.57
C LYS A 433 -1.99 -3.82 -13.27
N PRO A 434 -0.98 -2.94 -13.43
CA PRO A 434 0.41 -3.25 -13.08
C PRO A 434 0.68 -3.11 -11.56
N GLY A 435 -0.15 -2.35 -10.84
CA GLY A 435 -0.05 -2.10 -9.40
C GLY A 435 -1.04 -2.92 -8.55
N LYS A 436 -1.01 -2.66 -7.24
CA LYS A 436 -2.00 -3.20 -6.30
C LYS A 436 -3.33 -2.44 -6.39
N GLY A 437 -3.28 -1.11 -6.46
CA GLY A 437 -4.44 -0.24 -6.66
C GLY A 437 -5.00 -0.32 -8.08
N ALA A 438 -6.31 -0.47 -8.21
CA ALA A 438 -6.97 -0.59 -9.51
C ALA A 438 -7.13 0.73 -10.29
N PHE A 439 -6.79 1.88 -9.70
CA PHE A 439 -6.78 3.17 -10.41
C PHE A 439 -5.38 3.55 -10.93
N TYR A 440 -4.32 2.85 -10.52
CA TYR A 440 -2.96 3.15 -10.97
C TYR A 440 -2.68 2.60 -12.37
N GLU A 441 -2.43 3.50 -13.33
CA GLU A 441 -2.17 3.17 -14.75
C GLU A 441 -3.24 2.29 -15.41
N THR A 442 -4.51 2.52 -15.07
CA THR A 442 -5.66 1.84 -15.68
C THR A 442 -6.68 2.84 -16.24
N SER A 443 -7.61 2.34 -17.04
CA SER A 443 -8.79 3.10 -17.51
C SER A 443 -9.99 3.03 -16.55
N LEU A 444 -9.80 2.61 -15.29
CA LEU A 444 -10.90 2.41 -14.35
C LEU A 444 -11.62 3.73 -14.03
N GLN A 445 -10.87 4.83 -13.88
CA GLN A 445 -11.48 6.13 -13.56
C GLN A 445 -12.34 6.65 -14.70
N GLU A 446 -11.83 6.67 -15.94
CA GLU A 446 -12.60 7.14 -17.09
C GLU A 446 -13.82 6.25 -17.36
N LEU A 447 -13.70 4.93 -17.13
CA LEU A 447 -14.81 3.99 -17.25
C LEU A 447 -15.92 4.27 -16.24
N LEU A 448 -15.58 4.49 -14.96
CA LEU A 448 -16.55 4.79 -13.90
C LEU A 448 -17.22 6.15 -14.13
N GLU A 449 -16.44 7.18 -14.46
CA GLU A 449 -16.95 8.53 -14.78
C GLU A 449 -17.86 8.52 -16.02
N ALA A 450 -17.47 7.83 -17.10
CA ALA A 450 -18.26 7.73 -18.32
C ALA A 450 -19.59 6.97 -18.12
N ARG A 451 -19.71 6.22 -17.02
CA ARG A 451 -20.94 5.51 -16.62
C ARG A 451 -21.69 6.20 -15.49
N GLY A 452 -21.22 7.36 -14.99
CA GLY A 452 -21.87 8.09 -13.91
C GLY A 452 -21.89 7.34 -12.57
N VAL A 453 -20.95 6.41 -12.38
CA VAL A 453 -20.80 5.63 -11.14
C VAL A 453 -20.28 6.54 -10.04
N THR A 454 -20.87 6.44 -8.85
CA THR A 454 -20.48 7.17 -7.64
C THR A 454 -20.25 6.23 -6.44
N SER A 455 -20.64 4.96 -6.56
CA SER A 455 -20.55 3.97 -5.49
C SER A 455 -19.97 2.65 -6.01
N LEU A 456 -19.13 2.01 -5.21
CA LEU A 456 -18.48 0.75 -5.55
C LEU A 456 -18.80 -0.29 -4.46
N ILE A 457 -19.37 -1.42 -4.88
CA ILE A 457 -19.40 -2.64 -4.09
C ILE A 457 -18.13 -3.40 -4.43
N VAL A 458 -17.34 -3.81 -3.45
CA VAL A 458 -15.99 -4.35 -3.67
C VAL A 458 -15.85 -5.71 -3.00
N CYS A 459 -15.26 -6.68 -3.70
CA CYS A 459 -14.96 -8.00 -3.18
C CYS A 459 -13.68 -8.59 -3.84
N GLY A 460 -13.20 -9.73 -3.36
CA GLY A 460 -12.05 -10.45 -3.94
C GLY A 460 -10.79 -10.50 -3.06
N VAL A 461 -9.61 -10.57 -3.69
CA VAL A 461 -8.34 -10.86 -3.00
C VAL A 461 -7.18 -9.91 -3.35
N THR A 462 -6.14 -9.77 -2.50
CA THR A 462 -6.19 -10.05 -1.06
C THR A 462 -6.71 -8.83 -0.31
N THR A 463 -7.51 -9.02 0.74
CA THR A 463 -8.24 -7.95 1.43
C THR A 463 -7.33 -6.80 1.83
N HIS A 464 -6.19 -7.07 2.48
CA HIS A 464 -5.26 -6.05 2.97
C HIS A 464 -4.35 -5.43 1.89
N VAL A 465 -4.25 -6.03 0.69
CA VAL A 465 -3.42 -5.55 -0.43
C VAL A 465 -4.29 -4.90 -1.49
N CYS A 466 -4.65 -5.60 -2.56
CA CYS A 466 -5.28 -5.03 -3.76
C CYS A 466 -6.66 -4.42 -3.47
N VAL A 467 -7.46 -5.12 -2.66
CA VAL A 467 -8.82 -4.69 -2.29
C VAL A 467 -8.77 -3.38 -1.50
N HIS A 468 -8.06 -3.35 -0.37
CA HIS A 468 -7.98 -2.17 0.49
C HIS A 468 -7.20 -1.01 -0.16
N THR A 469 -6.17 -1.26 -0.99
CA THR A 469 -5.54 -0.19 -1.79
C THR A 469 -6.55 0.42 -2.77
N THR A 470 -7.31 -0.39 -3.50
CA THR A 470 -8.33 0.10 -4.44
C THR A 470 -9.44 0.91 -3.74
N ILE A 471 -9.90 0.45 -2.56
CA ILE A 471 -10.88 1.19 -1.75
C ILE A 471 -10.32 2.55 -1.30
N ARG A 472 -9.04 2.62 -0.90
CA ARG A 472 -8.37 3.90 -0.53
C ARG A 472 -8.30 4.86 -1.71
N GLU A 473 -7.86 4.38 -2.87
CA GLU A 473 -7.79 5.15 -4.10
C GLU A 473 -9.17 5.68 -4.54
N ALA A 474 -10.21 4.85 -4.42
CA ALA A 474 -11.59 5.20 -4.73
C ALA A 474 -12.15 6.26 -3.77
N ASN A 475 -11.92 6.09 -2.46
CA ASN A 475 -12.35 7.03 -1.44
C ASN A 475 -11.75 8.43 -1.63
N ASP A 476 -10.45 8.52 -1.93
CA ASP A 476 -9.80 9.81 -2.23
C ASP A 476 -10.34 10.47 -3.51
N ARG A 477 -10.82 9.67 -4.46
CA ARG A 477 -11.55 10.11 -5.67
C ARG A 477 -13.03 10.44 -5.41
N GLY A 478 -13.52 10.28 -4.19
CA GLY A 478 -14.90 10.62 -3.80
C GLY A 478 -15.94 9.54 -4.04
N TYR A 479 -15.55 8.30 -4.36
CA TYR A 479 -16.48 7.17 -4.45
C TYR A 479 -16.92 6.69 -3.07
N GLU A 480 -18.17 6.20 -2.97
CA GLU A 480 -18.70 5.53 -1.78
C GLU A 480 -18.45 4.02 -1.87
N CYS A 481 -17.59 3.47 -1.03
CA CYS A 481 -17.15 2.07 -1.13
C CYS A 481 -17.75 1.17 -0.05
N LEU A 482 -18.42 0.08 -0.44
CA LEU A 482 -18.85 -1.01 0.43
C LEU A 482 -17.99 -2.25 0.16
N LEU A 483 -17.23 -2.71 1.15
CA LEU A 483 -16.58 -4.03 1.10
C LEU A 483 -17.58 -5.13 1.47
N LEU A 484 -17.66 -6.17 0.64
CA LEU A 484 -18.33 -7.43 1.01
C LEU A 484 -17.33 -8.29 1.79
N GLU A 485 -17.56 -8.43 3.09
CA GLU A 485 -16.61 -8.99 4.06
C GLU A 485 -16.33 -10.48 3.78
N ASP A 486 -17.37 -11.31 3.83
CA ASP A 486 -17.37 -12.75 3.56
C ASP A 486 -17.10 -13.11 2.09
N ALA A 487 -17.17 -12.14 1.17
CA ALA A 487 -16.76 -12.28 -0.23
C ALA A 487 -15.35 -11.74 -0.50
N SER A 488 -14.55 -11.52 0.55
CA SER A 488 -13.16 -11.06 0.45
C SER A 488 -12.25 -11.88 1.38
N ALA A 489 -11.00 -12.13 0.98
CA ALA A 489 -10.06 -12.88 1.82
C ALA A 489 -8.64 -12.35 1.74
N ALA A 490 -7.87 -12.58 2.80
CA ALA A 490 -6.41 -12.57 2.79
C ALA A 490 -5.91 -13.98 3.12
N PHE A 491 -4.65 -14.29 2.78
CA PHE A 491 -4.05 -15.57 3.13
C PHE A 491 -3.93 -15.76 4.66
N ASP A 492 -3.68 -14.67 5.41
CA ASP A 492 -3.81 -14.63 6.87
C ASP A 492 -5.16 -14.00 7.25
N PRO A 493 -6.07 -14.72 7.96
CA PRO A 493 -7.33 -14.16 8.46
C PRO A 493 -7.14 -12.91 9.34
N ALA A 494 -6.06 -12.80 10.10
CA ALA A 494 -5.81 -11.64 10.95
C ALA A 494 -5.48 -10.37 10.14
N ASP A 495 -4.98 -10.49 8.90
CA ASP A 495 -4.83 -9.36 7.99
C ASP A 495 -6.15 -8.97 7.33
N HIS A 496 -7.02 -9.96 7.05
CA HIS A 496 -8.37 -9.71 6.58
C HIS A 496 -9.18 -8.93 7.62
N GLU A 497 -9.24 -9.40 8.87
CA GLU A 497 -9.96 -8.77 9.97
C GLU A 497 -9.47 -7.34 10.23
N ALA A 498 -8.16 -7.13 10.25
CA ALA A 498 -7.57 -5.80 10.41
C ALA A 498 -7.93 -4.85 9.25
N ALA A 499 -7.90 -5.33 8.01
CA ALA A 499 -8.28 -4.53 6.84
C ALA A 499 -9.77 -4.18 6.83
N VAL A 500 -10.66 -5.13 7.17
CA VAL A 500 -12.10 -4.88 7.36
C VAL A 500 -12.33 -3.81 8.42
N ARG A 501 -11.70 -3.93 9.60
CA ARG A 501 -11.82 -2.96 10.69
C ARG A 501 -11.39 -1.55 10.30
N MET A 502 -10.27 -1.41 9.58
CA MET A 502 -9.74 -0.12 9.14
C MET A 502 -10.69 0.65 8.19
N ILE A 503 -11.57 -0.03 7.44
CA ILE A 503 -12.44 0.61 6.45
C ILE A 503 -13.56 1.43 7.12
N TRP A 504 -14.23 0.84 8.11
CA TRP A 504 -15.39 1.44 8.78
C TRP A 504 -15.07 2.26 10.04
N GLN A 505 -13.85 2.17 10.57
CA GLN A 505 -13.43 3.00 11.71
C GLN A 505 -13.38 4.51 11.38
N GLN A 506 -13.27 5.35 12.42
CA GLN A 506 -13.31 6.82 12.35
C GLN A 506 -14.54 7.36 11.57
N GLY A 507 -15.70 6.71 11.72
CA GLY A 507 -16.95 7.09 11.02
C GLY A 507 -17.02 6.67 9.54
N GLY A 508 -16.25 5.64 9.15
CA GLY A 508 -16.18 5.16 7.77
C GLY A 508 -15.10 5.87 6.99
N ILE A 509 -13.86 5.92 7.50
CA ILE A 509 -12.77 6.70 6.91
C ILE A 509 -12.47 6.34 5.45
N PHE A 510 -12.67 5.07 5.08
CA PHE A 510 -12.61 4.61 3.69
C PHE A 510 -13.95 4.14 3.11
N GLY A 511 -14.95 3.88 3.96
CA GLY A 511 -16.30 3.54 3.53
C GLY A 511 -17.01 2.61 4.51
N TRP A 512 -17.66 1.60 3.96
CA TRP A 512 -18.53 0.67 4.66
C TRP A 512 -18.08 -0.77 4.48
N THR A 513 -18.58 -1.66 5.34
CA THR A 513 -18.45 -3.10 5.19
C THR A 513 -19.77 -3.81 5.54
N ALA A 514 -20.10 -4.91 4.84
CA ALA A 514 -21.28 -5.73 5.11
C ALA A 514 -21.09 -7.18 4.63
N PRO A 515 -21.90 -8.15 5.11
CA PRO A 515 -21.96 -9.49 4.50
C PRO A 515 -22.56 -9.46 3.09
N ALA A 516 -22.07 -10.31 2.20
CA ALA A 516 -22.59 -10.49 0.84
C ALA A 516 -24.04 -10.96 0.84
N ALA A 517 -24.49 -11.67 1.89
CA ALA A 517 -25.90 -11.99 2.09
C ALA A 517 -26.78 -10.73 2.14
N ALA A 518 -26.39 -9.71 2.92
CA ALA A 518 -27.14 -8.46 3.06
C ALA A 518 -27.19 -7.67 1.74
N PHE A 519 -26.08 -7.61 1.00
CA PHE A 519 -26.04 -7.05 -0.36
C PHE A 519 -26.97 -7.78 -1.34
N ARG A 520 -27.07 -9.12 -1.25
CA ARG A 520 -28.01 -9.88 -2.08
C ARG A 520 -29.47 -9.60 -1.73
N SER A 521 -29.83 -9.55 -0.44
CA SER A 521 -31.17 -9.18 0.00
C SER A 521 -31.57 -7.77 -0.46
N ALA A 522 -30.65 -6.80 -0.34
CA ALA A 522 -30.83 -5.44 -0.86
C ALA A 522 -31.02 -5.37 -2.39
N LEU A 523 -30.63 -6.42 -3.12
CA LEU A 523 -30.92 -6.59 -4.54
C LEU A 523 -32.16 -7.46 -4.81
N GLN A 524 -32.78 -8.09 -3.81
CA GLN A 524 -33.94 -8.96 -3.95
C GLN A 524 -35.24 -8.35 -3.40
N ASP A 525 -35.16 -7.46 -2.40
CA ASP A 525 -36.30 -6.75 -1.78
C ASP A 525 -36.87 -5.64 -2.69
N ARG A 526 -37.38 -6.05 -3.86
CA ARG A 526 -37.84 -5.20 -4.98
C ARG A 526 -39.35 -5.21 -5.21
#